data_AF-A0AAU1PWS5-F1
#
_entry.id   AF-A0AAU1PWS5-F1
#
_cell.length_a   1.000
_cell.length_b   1.000
_cell.length_c   1.000
_cell.angle_alpha   90.00
_cell.angle_beta   90.00
_cell.angle_gamma   90.00
#
_symmetry.space_group_name_H-M   'P 1'
#
loop_
_entity.id
_entity.type
_entity.pdbx_description
1 polymer ?
#
loop_
_entity_poly.entity_id
_entity_poly.type
_entity_poly.pdbx_seq_one_letter_code
_entity_poly.pdbx_strand_id
1 'polypeptide(L)'
;MKVQDPCPPADQRVCEATRDLARALLRRMTETAAGIEPRIRTLVATQSEHSGAYILWRLHGTNGQLLLQFDLLQESQPVWSKLTADLCLLARLADLRTHPPGFYYVHPLPDPRDIAVPLPANPRGIAPRTIGRLQ
;
A
#
# COMPACT_ATOMS: atom_id res chain seq x y z
N MET A 1 3.35 23.52 -9.42
CA MET A 1 2.00 23.62 -8.80
C MET A 1 2.08 23.07 -7.38
N LYS A 2 1.73 23.86 -6.36
CA LYS A 2 1.53 23.29 -5.01
C LYS A 2 0.30 22.38 -5.10
N VAL A 3 0.48 21.08 -4.90
CA VAL A 3 -0.64 20.16 -4.73
C VAL A 3 -1.42 20.70 -3.53
N GLN A 4 -2.62 21.24 -3.78
CA GLN A 4 -3.52 21.63 -2.70
C GLN A 4 -3.78 20.39 -1.86
N ASP A 5 -3.67 20.55 -0.54
CA ASP A 5 -4.06 19.49 0.37
C ASP A 5 -5.54 19.20 0.13
N PRO A 6 -5.92 17.98 -0.29
CA PRO A 6 -7.31 17.63 -0.57
C PRO A 6 -8.19 17.64 0.69
N CYS A 7 -7.60 17.77 1.87
CA CYS A 7 -8.34 17.81 3.13
C CYS A 7 -9.04 19.16 3.36
N PRO A 8 -10.37 19.16 3.55
CA PRO A 8 -11.10 20.35 3.95
C PRO A 8 -10.57 20.93 5.28
N PRO A 9 -10.57 22.26 5.47
CA PRO A 9 -10.10 22.88 6.72
C PRO A 9 -10.79 22.36 7.98
N ALA A 10 -12.08 22.02 7.89
CA ALA A 10 -12.87 21.48 9.01
C ALA A 10 -12.37 20.09 9.47
N ASP A 11 -11.73 19.33 8.59
CA ASP A 11 -11.31 17.95 8.83
C ASP A 11 -9.79 17.81 9.01
N GLN A 12 -9.06 18.93 9.11
CA GLN A 12 -7.60 18.93 9.08
C GLN A 12 -6.97 18.02 10.14
N ARG A 13 -7.49 18.04 11.38
CA ARG A 13 -7.02 17.17 12.47
C ARG A 13 -7.27 15.68 12.19
N VAL A 14 -8.42 15.36 11.61
CA VAL A 14 -8.78 13.98 11.25
C VAL A 14 -7.89 13.49 10.11
N CYS A 15 -7.63 14.34 9.13
CA CYS A 15 -6.70 14.06 8.06
C CYS A 15 -5.27 13.85 8.55
N GLU A 16 -4.77 14.70 9.47
CA GLU A 16 -3.45 14.54 10.07
C GLU A 16 -3.33 13.21 10.83
N ALA A 17 -4.32 12.89 11.68
CA ALA A 17 -4.36 11.60 12.39
C ALA A 17 -4.41 10.41 11.42
N THR A 18 -5.18 10.51 10.34
CA THR A 18 -5.25 9.47 9.30
C THR A 18 -3.92 9.32 8.57
N ARG A 19 -3.21 10.42 8.30
CA ARG A 19 -1.85 10.36 7.70
C ARG A 19 -0.83 9.76 8.65
N ASP A 20 -0.93 10.04 9.94
CA ASP A 20 -0.06 9.42 10.94
C ASP A 20 -0.28 7.93 11.02
N LEU A 21 -1.55 7.50 11.02
CA LEU A 21 -1.92 6.10 10.94
C LEU A 21 -1.40 5.45 9.65
N ALA A 22 -1.62 6.07 8.49
CA ALA A 22 -1.13 5.58 7.20
C ALA A 22 0.40 5.43 7.18
N ARG A 23 1.13 6.41 7.73
CA ARG A 23 2.60 6.35 7.87
C ARG A 23 3.05 5.24 8.82
N ALA A 24 2.33 5.02 9.92
CA ALA A 24 2.62 3.93 10.86
C ALA A 24 2.36 2.55 10.22
N LEU A 25 1.26 2.41 9.46
CA LEU A 25 0.97 1.20 8.70
C LEU A 25 2.05 0.93 7.65
N LEU A 26 2.44 1.95 6.87
CA LEU A 26 3.48 1.81 5.86
C LEU A 26 4.82 1.35 6.46
N ARG A 27 5.20 1.89 7.63
CA ARG A 27 6.38 1.44 8.38
C ARG A 27 6.29 -0.02 8.77
N ARG A 28 5.16 -0.42 9.38
CA ARG A 28 4.92 -1.81 9.81
C ARG A 28 4.91 -2.78 8.63
N MET A 29 4.31 -2.39 7.51
CA MET A 29 4.31 -3.16 6.26
C MET A 29 5.72 -3.29 5.70
N THR A 30 6.53 -2.24 5.75
CA THR A 30 7.93 -2.27 5.30
C THR A 30 8.77 -3.24 6.11
N GLU A 31 8.66 -3.19 7.44
CA GLU A 31 9.36 -4.11 8.34
C GLU A 31 8.91 -5.56 8.13
N THR A 32 7.60 -5.77 7.98
CA THR A 32 7.02 -7.09 7.75
C THR A 32 7.47 -7.67 6.40
N ALA A 33 7.42 -6.87 5.33
CA ALA A 33 7.88 -7.29 4.00
C ALA A 33 9.38 -7.56 3.98
N ALA A 34 10.20 -6.75 4.67
CA ALA A 34 11.63 -6.97 4.77
C ALA A 34 11.98 -8.29 5.48
N GLY A 35 11.14 -8.74 6.42
CA GLY A 35 11.26 -10.06 7.04
C GLY A 35 10.92 -11.24 6.14
N ILE A 36 10.16 -11.00 5.06
CA ILE A 36 9.83 -12.02 4.03
C ILE A 36 10.92 -12.05 2.95
N GLU A 37 11.17 -10.91 2.31
CA GLU A 37 12.21 -10.73 1.29
C GLU A 37 12.66 -9.26 1.28
N PRO A 38 13.91 -8.94 1.66
CA PRO A 38 14.39 -7.58 1.86
C PRO A 38 14.43 -6.72 0.59
N ARG A 39 14.35 -7.33 -0.60
CA ARG A 39 14.29 -6.62 -1.89
C ARG A 39 12.89 -6.13 -2.27
N ILE A 40 11.83 -6.53 -1.55
CA ILE A 40 10.47 -6.06 -1.82
C ILE A 40 10.41 -4.52 -1.68
N ARG A 41 9.84 -3.86 -2.69
CA ARG A 41 9.66 -2.41 -2.75
C ARG A 41 8.25 -1.99 -3.16
N THR A 42 7.43 -2.88 -3.70
CA THR A 42 6.03 -2.56 -4.02
C THR A 42 5.16 -3.77 -3.75
N LEU A 43 4.04 -3.54 -3.07
CA LEU A 43 3.00 -4.52 -2.83
C LEU A 43 1.85 -4.25 -3.80
N VAL A 44 1.29 -5.30 -4.40
CA VAL A 44 0.13 -5.18 -5.27
C VAL A 44 -1.03 -5.97 -4.69
N ALA A 45 -2.15 -5.26 -4.56
CA ALA A 45 -3.43 -5.76 -4.15
C ALA A 45 -4.52 -5.33 -5.16
N THR A 46 -5.74 -5.81 -4.97
CA THR A 46 -6.92 -6.02 -5.85
C THR A 46 -8.03 -6.33 -4.88
N GLN A 47 -9.12 -5.63 -5.09
CA GLN A 47 -10.28 -5.78 -4.27
C GLN A 47 -11.01 -7.10 -4.58
N SER A 48 -11.33 -7.86 -3.54
CA SER A 48 -12.25 -8.98 -3.61
C SER A 48 -13.67 -8.46 -3.87
N GLU A 49 -14.36 -9.05 -4.85
CA GLU A 49 -15.71 -8.67 -5.27
C GLU A 49 -16.75 -8.80 -4.14
N HIS A 50 -16.54 -9.73 -3.21
CA HIS A 50 -17.56 -10.12 -2.23
C HIS A 50 -17.44 -9.36 -0.91
N SER A 51 -16.22 -9.03 -0.49
CA SER A 51 -15.95 -8.44 0.83
C SER A 51 -15.48 -6.99 0.77
N GLY A 52 -15.13 -6.50 -0.42
CA GLY A 52 -14.44 -5.22 -0.59
C GLY A 52 -13.05 -5.18 0.07
N ALA A 53 -12.56 -6.30 0.61
CA ALA A 53 -11.23 -6.44 1.17
C ALA A 53 -10.20 -6.62 0.05
N TYR A 54 -8.99 -6.14 0.29
CA TYR A 54 -7.88 -6.30 -0.62
C TYR A 54 -7.11 -7.57 -0.28
N ILE A 55 -6.84 -8.40 -1.28
CA ILE A 55 -5.96 -9.56 -1.09
C ILE A 55 -4.57 -9.17 -1.59
N LEU A 56 -3.49 -9.63 -0.97
CA LEU A 56 -2.17 -9.43 -1.53
C LEU A 56 -1.89 -10.57 -2.52
N TRP A 57 -1.49 -10.30 -3.77
CA TRP A 57 -0.97 -11.40 -4.63
C TRP A 57 0.41 -11.17 -5.19
N ARG A 58 0.91 -9.94 -5.33
CA ARG A 58 2.20 -9.72 -5.99
C ARG A 58 3.10 -8.79 -5.19
N LEU A 59 4.37 -9.13 -5.16
CA LEU A 59 5.43 -8.37 -4.51
C LEU A 59 6.51 -8.09 -5.53
N HIS A 60 6.82 -6.81 -5.73
CA HIS A 60 7.78 -6.36 -6.72
C HIS A 60 8.98 -5.72 -6.04
N GLY A 61 10.14 -5.84 -6.68
CA GLY A 61 11.36 -5.14 -6.28
C GLY A 61 11.46 -3.73 -6.88
N THR A 62 12.63 -3.11 -6.72
CA THR A 62 12.87 -1.69 -7.07
C THR A 62 12.53 -1.33 -8.52
N ASN A 63 12.73 -2.24 -9.47
CA ASN A 63 12.54 -1.97 -10.90
C ASN A 63 11.20 -2.50 -11.43
N GLY A 64 10.27 -2.85 -10.53
CA GLY A 64 8.98 -3.41 -10.90
C GLY A 64 9.02 -4.90 -11.27
N GLN A 65 10.17 -5.56 -11.14
CA GLN A 65 10.27 -7.00 -11.35
C GLN A 65 9.49 -7.75 -10.26
N LEU A 66 8.69 -8.74 -10.67
CA LEU A 66 8.00 -9.65 -9.75
C LEU A 66 9.04 -10.48 -8.98
N LEU A 67 8.99 -10.42 -7.64
CA LEU A 67 9.83 -11.22 -6.76
C LEU A 67 9.08 -12.43 -6.22
N LEU A 68 7.84 -12.22 -5.79
CA LEU A 68 7.01 -13.24 -5.18
C LEU A 68 5.55 -13.03 -5.61
N GLN A 69 4.87 -14.14 -5.87
CA GLN A 69 3.44 -14.18 -6.09
C GLN A 69 2.82 -15.05 -4.98
N PHE A 70 1.93 -14.46 -4.20
CA PHE A 70 1.26 -15.12 -3.10
C PHE A 70 0.04 -15.90 -3.61
N ASP A 71 0.03 -17.20 -3.33
CA ASP A 71 -1.15 -18.06 -3.52
C ASP A 71 -1.81 -18.31 -2.16
N LEU A 72 -2.99 -17.71 -1.96
CA LEU A 72 -3.83 -17.87 -0.78
C LEU A 72 -4.13 -19.33 -0.43
N LEU A 73 -4.16 -20.22 -1.42
CA LEU A 73 -4.48 -21.63 -1.22
C LEU A 73 -3.28 -22.43 -0.70
N GLN A 74 -2.06 -21.92 -0.85
CA GLN A 74 -0.82 -22.63 -0.51
C GLN A 74 -0.07 -22.03 0.68
N GLU A 75 -0.21 -20.73 0.93
CA GLU A 75 0.60 -20.04 1.93
C GLU A 75 -0.25 -19.51 3.11
N SER A 76 -0.40 -20.33 4.15
CA SER A 76 -1.15 -19.98 5.38
C SER A 76 -0.29 -19.29 6.46
N GLN A 77 0.86 -18.71 6.11
CA GLN A 77 1.76 -18.18 7.14
C GLN A 77 1.19 -16.89 7.76
N PRO A 78 1.25 -16.72 9.10
CA PRO A 78 0.70 -15.55 9.79
C PRO A 78 1.26 -14.19 9.31
N VAL A 79 2.49 -14.18 8.79
CA VAL A 79 3.15 -12.97 8.28
C VAL A 79 2.39 -12.36 7.08
N TRP A 80 1.85 -13.21 6.21
CA TRP A 80 1.07 -12.80 5.03
C TRP A 80 -0.30 -12.26 5.40
N SER A 81 -0.98 -12.91 6.35
CA SER A 81 -2.26 -12.45 6.87
C SER A 81 -2.12 -11.06 7.51
N LYS A 82 -1.03 -10.84 8.26
CA LYS A 82 -0.73 -9.53 8.84
C LYS A 82 -0.44 -8.47 7.77
N LEU A 83 0.40 -8.79 6.79
CA LEU A 83 0.73 -7.85 5.70
C LEU A 83 -0.51 -7.48 4.87
N THR A 84 -1.38 -8.46 4.60
CA THR A 84 -2.66 -8.27 3.90
C THR A 84 -3.63 -7.41 4.70
N ALA A 85 -3.74 -7.63 6.02
CA ALA A 85 -4.59 -6.82 6.89
C ALA A 85 -4.13 -5.35 6.96
N ASP A 86 -2.81 -5.12 7.06
CA ASP A 86 -2.23 -3.77 7.07
C ASP A 86 -2.49 -3.04 5.75
N LEU A 87 -2.29 -3.75 4.62
CA LEU A 87 -2.58 -3.23 3.30
C LEU A 87 -4.06 -2.90 3.14
N CYS A 88 -4.96 -3.80 3.55
CA CYS A 88 -6.40 -3.57 3.55
C CYS A 88 -6.77 -2.28 4.29
N LEU A 89 -6.20 -2.08 5.48
CA LEU A 89 -6.47 -0.90 6.28
C LEU A 89 -5.95 0.36 5.56
N LEU A 90 -4.72 0.33 5.05
CA LEU A 90 -4.15 1.45 4.29
C LEU A 90 -5.00 1.81 3.06
N ALA A 91 -5.45 0.80 2.30
CA ALA A 91 -6.31 0.98 1.13
C ALA A 91 -7.67 1.58 1.49
N ARG A 92 -8.25 1.19 2.64
CA ARG A 92 -9.50 1.78 3.16
C ARG A 92 -9.33 3.23 3.56
N LEU A 93 -8.21 3.58 4.21
CA LEU A 93 -7.88 4.98 4.52
C LEU A 93 -7.69 5.81 3.25
N ALA A 94 -7.22 5.17 2.18
CA ALA A 94 -6.82 5.86 0.97
C ALA A 94 -7.96 6.42 0.13
N ASP A 95 -9.21 6.01 0.40
CA ASP A 95 -10.41 6.25 -0.42
C ASP A 95 -10.10 7.01 -1.72
N LEU A 96 -9.73 6.23 -2.75
CA LEU A 96 -9.15 6.75 -3.99
C LEU A 96 -10.13 7.60 -4.81
N ARG A 97 -11.41 7.64 -4.41
CA ARG A 97 -12.43 8.51 -5.01
C ARG A 97 -12.40 9.91 -4.41
N THR A 98 -11.97 10.04 -3.15
CA THR A 98 -11.92 11.30 -2.42
C THR A 98 -10.51 11.89 -2.36
N HIS A 99 -9.47 11.05 -2.47
CA HIS A 99 -8.08 11.48 -2.40
C HIS A 99 -7.34 11.24 -3.72
N PRO A 100 -6.41 12.13 -4.12
CA PRO A 100 -5.61 11.94 -5.32
C PRO A 100 -4.71 10.68 -5.19
N PRO A 101 -4.39 10.02 -6.31
CA PRO A 101 -3.46 8.88 -6.31
C PRO A 101 -2.14 9.17 -5.58
N GLY A 102 -1.69 8.22 -4.76
CA GLY A 102 -0.46 8.34 -3.97
C GLY A 102 -0.59 9.19 -2.70
N PHE A 103 -1.77 9.75 -2.40
CA PHE A 103 -1.97 10.59 -1.21
C PHE A 103 -1.66 9.85 0.10
N TYR A 104 -2.12 8.60 0.22
CA TYR A 104 -1.79 7.69 1.32
C TYR A 104 -0.86 6.55 0.87
N TYR A 105 0.03 6.80 -0.10
CA TYR A 105 0.93 5.77 -0.66
C TYR A 105 0.17 4.59 -1.30
N VAL A 106 -1.04 4.85 -1.79
CA VAL A 106 -1.84 3.87 -2.54
C VAL A 106 -2.09 4.44 -3.92
N HIS A 107 -1.82 3.65 -4.95
CA HIS A 107 -1.96 4.06 -6.34
C HIS A 107 -2.85 3.05 -7.07
N PRO A 108 -3.85 3.50 -7.84
CA PRO A 108 -4.63 2.61 -8.69
C PRO A 108 -3.75 2.06 -9.82
N LEU A 109 -4.05 0.84 -10.25
CA LEU A 109 -3.47 0.19 -11.43
C LEU A 109 -4.51 0.15 -12.58
N PRO A 110 -4.17 -0.37 -13.78
CA PRO A 110 -5.11 -0.39 -14.92
C PRO A 110 -6.41 -1.17 -14.66
N ASP A 111 -6.38 -2.27 -13.90
CA ASP A 111 -7.61 -2.85 -13.35
C ASP A 111 -8.06 -1.93 -12.18
N PRO A 112 -9.30 -1.40 -12.20
CA PRO A 112 -9.78 -0.47 -11.18
C PRO A 112 -9.89 -1.10 -9.78
N ARG A 113 -9.88 -2.42 -9.68
CA ARG A 113 -9.83 -3.13 -8.40
C ARG A 113 -8.40 -3.19 -7.88
N ASP A 114 -7.40 -3.13 -8.75
CA ASP A 114 -5.98 -3.26 -8.43
C ASP A 114 -5.39 -1.95 -7.88
N ILE A 115 -4.56 -2.10 -6.86
CA ILE A 115 -3.77 -1.04 -6.23
C ILE A 115 -2.32 -1.48 -6.04
N ALA A 116 -1.43 -0.50 -6.05
CA ALA A 116 -0.02 -0.66 -5.73
C ALA A 116 0.37 0.25 -4.56
N VAL A 117 1.15 -0.30 -3.64
CA VAL A 117 1.67 0.38 -2.45
C VAL A 117 3.20 0.33 -2.49
N PRO A 118 3.89 1.44 -2.83
CA PRO A 118 5.34 1.50 -2.79
C PRO A 118 5.82 1.56 -1.33
N LEU A 119 6.78 0.72 -0.98
CA LEU A 119 7.40 0.66 0.34
C LEU A 119 8.68 1.50 0.37
N PRO A 120 8.88 2.36 1.39
CA PRO A 120 10.11 3.13 1.54
C PRO A 120 11.32 2.25 1.76
N ALA A 121 12.42 2.58 1.09
CA ALA A 121 13.71 1.92 1.32
C ALA A 121 14.24 2.19 2.75
N ASN A 122 13.88 3.34 3.33
CA ASN A 122 14.14 3.68 4.73
C ASN A 122 12.81 3.79 5.50
N PRO A 123 12.49 2.82 6.39
CA PRO A 123 11.27 2.88 7.20
C PRO A 123 11.19 4.15 8.06
N ARG A 124 12.33 4.71 8.46
CA ARG A 124 12.42 5.91 9.32
C ARG A 124 12.46 7.22 8.52
N GLY A 125 12.69 7.19 7.21
CA GLY A 125 12.80 8.36 6.33
C GLY A 125 11.95 8.16 5.07
N ILE A 126 10.72 8.67 5.07
CA ILE A 126 9.73 8.29 4.06
C ILE A 126 9.93 9.06 2.74
N ALA A 127 10.30 8.34 1.69
CA ALA A 127 9.72 8.46 0.35
C ALA A 127 9.78 7.07 -0.32
N PRO A 128 8.68 6.59 -0.90
CA PRO A 128 8.50 6.75 -2.34
C PRO A 128 7.07 7.13 -2.72
N ARG A 129 6.95 8.02 -3.71
CA ARG A 129 5.67 8.34 -4.39
C ARG A 129 5.59 7.77 -5.80
N THR A 130 6.61 7.02 -6.21
CA THR A 130 6.80 6.54 -7.57
C THR A 130 6.77 5.03 -7.56
N ILE A 131 5.86 4.48 -8.36
CA ILE A 131 5.84 3.08 -8.71
C ILE A 131 6.58 2.96 -10.05
N GLY A 132 7.57 2.08 -10.11
CA GLY A 132 8.18 1.69 -11.39
C GLY A 132 7.16 0.98 -12.28
N ARG A 133 7.45 0.82 -13.58
CA ARG A 133 6.60 -0.03 -14.43
C ARG A 133 6.59 -1.46 -13.87
N LEU A 134 5.42 -1.92 -13.43
CA LEU A 134 5.25 -3.31 -13.00
C LEU A 134 5.36 -4.21 -14.23
N GLN A 135 6.24 -5.22 -14.14
CA GLN A 135 6.45 -6.24 -15.18
C GLN A 135 5.84 -7.57 -14.74
#